data_AF-K1UEQ2-F1
#
_entry.id   AF-K1UEQ2-F1
#
_cell.length_a   1.000
_cell.length_b   1.000
_cell.length_c   1.000
_cell.angle_alpha   90.00
_cell.angle_beta   90.00
_cell.angle_gamma   90.00
#
_symmetry.space_group_name_H-M   'P 1'
#
loop_
_entity.id
_entity.type
_entity.pdbx_description
1 polymer ?
#
loop_
_entity_poly.entity_id
_entity_poly.type
_entity_poly.pdbx_seq_one_letter_code
_entity_poly.pdbx_strand_id
1 'polypeptide(L)'
;YQHPDYWRIISEESKRTGNMIASRKLFDDSEAAHPITEEEFIKVENIRGKLFLVGAEDDALWDTAKYIRRMEKRLVGETALLRSRGGRI
;
A
#
# COMPACT_ATOMS: atom_id res chain seq x y z
N TYR A 1 12.37 -10.79 9.32
CA TYR A 1 12.32 -9.55 10.13
C TYR A 1 11.85 -9.91 11.53
N GLN A 2 12.62 -9.63 12.59
CA GLN A 2 12.25 -10.05 13.95
C GLN A 2 11.43 -8.97 14.68
N HIS A 3 10.34 -9.41 15.31
CA HIS A 3 9.39 -8.59 16.07
C HIS A 3 9.99 -7.62 17.11
N PRO A 4 11.12 -7.90 17.81
CA PRO A 4 11.75 -6.94 18.74
C PRO A 4 12.26 -5.63 18.11
N ASP A 5 12.58 -5.59 16.80
CA ASP A 5 13.15 -4.38 16.18
C ASP A 5 12.09 -3.34 15.77
N TYR A 6 10.83 -3.75 15.64
CA TYR A 6 9.71 -2.85 15.29
C TYR A 6 9.57 -1.69 16.28
N TRP A 7 9.59 -2.02 17.57
CA TRP A 7 9.39 -1.04 18.63
C TRP A 7 10.54 -0.03 18.70
N ARG A 8 11.76 -0.46 18.34
CA ARG A 8 12.92 0.42 18.29
C ARG A 8 12.76 1.48 17.20
N ILE A 9 12.38 1.07 15.98
CA ILE A 9 12.19 1.99 14.86
C ILE A 9 11.06 2.99 15.15
N ILE A 10 9.92 2.50 15.67
CA ILE A 10 8.80 3.38 16.06
C ILE A 10 9.23 4.36 17.16
N SER A 11 10.00 3.91 18.15
CA SER A 11 10.51 4.77 19.22
C SER A 11 11.48 5.85 18.71
N GLU A 12 12.39 5.49 17.81
CA GLU A 12 13.34 6.42 17.18
C GLU A 12 12.61 7.46 16.30
N GLU A 13 11.66 7.02 15.49
CA GLU A 13 10.83 7.90 14.64
C GLU A 13 9.96 8.85 15.47
N SER A 14 9.36 8.35 16.55
CA SER A 14 8.56 9.15 17.48
C SER A 14 9.40 10.26 18.12
N LYS A 15 10.63 9.95 18.56
CA LYS A 15 11.55 10.95 19.13
C LYS A 15 12.01 11.99 18.11
N ARG A 16 12.24 11.58 16.86
CA ARG A 16 12.73 12.45 15.78
C ARG A 16 11.68 13.45 15.31
N THR A 17 10.42 13.02 15.22
CA THR A 17 9.33 13.79 14.60
C THR A 17 8.36 14.39 15.62
N GLY A 18 8.39 13.93 16.87
CA GLY A 18 7.35 14.23 17.87
C GLY A 18 6.03 13.49 17.63
N ASN A 19 5.95 12.66 16.58
CA ASN A 19 4.76 11.92 16.21
C ASN A 19 4.79 10.50 16.81
N MET A 20 4.05 10.31 17.89
CA MET A 20 4.02 9.07 18.68
C MET A 20 3.41 7.85 17.96
N ILE A 21 2.83 8.04 16.77
CA ILE A 21 2.25 6.96 15.97
C ILE A 21 2.99 6.75 14.64
N ALA A 22 4.07 7.49 14.37
CA ALA A 22 4.79 7.37 13.12
C ALA A 22 5.37 5.96 12.90
N SER A 23 4.92 5.30 11.85
CA SER A 23 5.38 3.96 11.47
C SER A 23 5.74 3.83 9.99
N ARG A 24 5.65 4.91 9.21
CA ARG A 24 5.95 4.88 7.75
C ARG A 24 7.31 4.25 7.43
N LYS A 25 8.37 4.68 8.13
CA LYS A 25 9.73 4.12 7.95
C LYS A 25 9.75 2.60 8.12
N LEU A 26 8.96 2.09 9.05
CA LEU A 26 8.92 0.67 9.30
C LEU A 26 8.34 -0.11 8.13
N PHE A 27 7.24 0.39 7.54
CA PHE A 27 6.64 -0.24 6.36
C PHE A 27 7.57 -0.15 5.15
N ASP A 28 8.25 0.97 4.96
CA ASP A 28 9.24 1.14 3.89
C ASP A 28 10.41 0.16 4.02
N ASP A 29 10.98 0.02 5.23
CA ASP A 29 12.07 -0.92 5.50
C ASP A 29 11.61 -2.38 5.33
N SER A 30 10.37 -2.70 5.76
CA SER A 30 9.79 -4.03 5.59
C SER A 30 9.63 -4.41 4.12
N GLU A 31 9.08 -3.52 3.29
CA GLU A 31 8.90 -3.76 1.86
C GLU A 31 10.24 -3.81 1.10
N ALA A 32 11.25 -3.04 1.55
CA ALA A 32 12.59 -3.13 0.98
C ALA A 32 13.26 -4.48 1.29
N ALA A 33 13.06 -5.00 2.51
CA ALA A 33 13.58 -6.30 2.93
C ALA A 33 12.83 -7.48 2.31
N HIS A 34 11.53 -7.31 2.05
CA HIS A 34 10.67 -8.31 1.45
C HIS A 34 9.74 -7.63 0.42
N PRO A 35 10.19 -7.49 -0.84
CA PRO A 35 9.38 -6.91 -1.90
C PRO A 35 8.09 -7.72 -2.09
N ILE A 36 6.95 -7.02 -2.12
CA ILE A 36 5.63 -7.65 -2.20
C ILE A 36 5.52 -8.47 -3.50
N THR A 37 5.18 -9.75 -3.36
CA THR A 37 4.96 -10.64 -4.51
C THR A 37 3.53 -10.55 -5.03
N GLU A 38 3.27 -11.12 -6.22
CA GLU A 38 1.93 -11.11 -6.82
C GLU A 38 0.89 -11.85 -5.94
N GLU A 39 1.32 -12.89 -5.24
CA GLU A 39 0.49 -13.68 -4.32
C GLU A 39 0.09 -12.89 -3.07
N GLU A 40 0.92 -11.92 -2.67
CA GLU A 40 0.71 -11.07 -1.50
C GLU A 40 -0.14 -9.85 -1.82
N PHE A 41 -0.32 -9.54 -3.11
CA PHE A 41 -1.23 -8.47 -3.51
C PHE A 41 -2.69 -8.86 -3.30
N ILE A 42 -3.43 -7.93 -2.67
CA ILE A 42 -4.88 -7.96 -2.67
C ILE A 42 -5.36 -7.73 -4.10
N LYS A 43 -6.11 -8.71 -4.64
CA LYS A 43 -6.65 -8.68 -6.00
C LYS A 43 -7.88 -7.77 -6.10
N VAL A 44 -7.64 -6.46 -6.10
CA VAL A 44 -8.69 -5.43 -6.13
C VAL A 44 -9.56 -5.51 -7.39
N GLU A 45 -9.03 -6.05 -8.49
CA GLU A 45 -9.77 -6.31 -9.73
C GLU A 45 -10.92 -7.32 -9.56
N ASN A 46 -10.88 -8.15 -8.51
CA ASN A 46 -11.93 -9.12 -8.24
C ASN A 46 -13.15 -8.52 -7.52
N ILE A 47 -13.10 -7.25 -7.11
CA ILE A 47 -14.19 -6.57 -6.41
C ILE A 47 -15.34 -6.33 -7.40
N ARG A 48 -16.49 -6.96 -7.15
CA ARG A 48 -17.71 -6.83 -7.98
C ARG A 48 -18.59 -5.63 -7.61
N GLY A 49 -18.20 -4.88 -6.58
CA GLY A 49 -18.91 -3.70 -6.10
C GLY A 49 -18.27 -2.40 -6.57
N LYS A 50 -18.73 -1.28 -5.99
CA LYS A 50 -18.07 0.02 -6.14
C LYS A 50 -16.92 0.13 -5.13
N LEU A 51 -15.75 0.54 -5.60
CA LEU A 51 -14.59 0.82 -4.76
C LEU A 51 -14.37 2.32 -4.69
N PHE A 52 -14.21 2.85 -3.48
CA PHE A 52 -13.85 4.24 -3.22
C PHE A 52 -12.55 4.27 -2.42
N LEU A 53 -11.51 4.90 -2.96
CA LEU A 53 -10.17 4.97 -2.37
C LEU A 53 -9.94 6.37 -1.80
N VAL A 54 -9.65 6.47 -0.51
CA VAL A 54 -9.38 7.74 0.18
C VAL A 54 -8.10 7.59 0.97
N GLY A 55 -7.24 8.60 0.90
CA GLY A 55 -5.97 8.60 1.60
C GLY A 55 -5.39 10.01 1.71
N ALA A 56 -4.41 10.15 2.58
CA ALA A 56 -3.65 11.38 2.77
C ALA A 56 -2.20 11.17 2.32
N GLU A 57 -1.60 12.16 1.65
CA GLU A 57 -0.21 12.08 1.21
C GLU A 57 0.77 12.15 2.41
N ASP A 58 0.36 12.83 3.48
CA ASP A 58 1.08 13.01 4.74
C ASP A 58 0.72 11.97 5.82
N ASP A 59 0.12 10.84 5.43
CA ASP A 59 -0.18 9.73 6.34
C ASP A 59 1.07 9.23 7.09
N ALA A 60 1.08 9.36 8.42
CA ALA A 60 2.23 9.03 9.25
C ALA A 60 2.47 7.52 9.43
N LEU A 61 1.49 6.69 9.09
CA LEU A 61 1.52 5.25 9.36
C LEU A 61 2.19 4.48 8.21
N TRP A 62 1.85 4.80 6.97
CA TRP A 62 2.44 4.21 5.76
C TRP A 62 2.26 5.16 4.56
N ASP A 63 2.80 4.81 3.38
CA ASP A 63 2.54 5.58 2.15
C ASP A 63 1.20 5.17 1.51
N THR A 64 0.10 5.73 2.03
CA THR A 64 -1.26 5.44 1.53
C THR A 64 -1.38 5.81 0.05
N ALA A 65 -0.80 6.93 -0.37
CA ALA A 65 -0.89 7.42 -1.74
C ALA A 65 -0.21 6.46 -2.74
N LYS A 66 0.94 5.87 -2.38
CA LYS A 66 1.60 4.80 -3.17
C LYS A 66 0.67 3.61 -3.37
N TYR A 67 -0.04 3.18 -2.34
CA TYR A 67 -0.92 2.04 -2.43
C TYR A 67 -2.18 2.31 -3.26
N ILE A 68 -2.78 3.50 -3.13
CA ILE A 68 -3.90 3.91 -3.99
C ILE A 68 -3.47 3.91 -5.46
N ARG A 69 -2.34 4.55 -5.80
CA ARG A 69 -1.81 4.57 -7.19
C ARG A 69 -1.56 3.17 -7.75
N ARG A 70 -1.11 2.24 -6.91
CA ARG A 70 -0.91 0.84 -7.28
C ARG A 70 -2.24 0.14 -7.61
N MET A 71 -3.27 0.33 -6.78
CA MET A 71 -4.61 -0.20 -7.03
C MET A 71 -5.22 0.38 -8.31
N GLU A 72 -5.08 1.70 -8.52
CA GLU A 72 -5.53 2.36 -9.75
C GLU A 72 -4.87 1.76 -11.00
N LYS A 73 -3.54 1.57 -10.97
CA LYS A 73 -2.82 0.93 -12.09
C LYS A 73 -3.33 -0.48 -12.39
N ARG A 74 -3.61 -1.28 -11.36
CA ARG A 74 -4.15 -2.64 -11.50
C ARG A 74 -5.53 -2.63 -12.16
N LEU A 75 -6.42 -1.74 -11.72
CA LEU A 75 -7.77 -1.60 -12.27
C LEU A 75 -7.77 -1.07 -13.70
N VAL A 76 -6.88 -0.14 -14.04
CA VAL A 76 -6.70 0.34 -15.42
C VAL A 76 -6.19 -0.77 -16.33
N GLY A 77 -5.22 -1.57 -15.86
CA GLY A 77 -4.70 -2.73 -16.58
C GLY A 77 -5.79 -3.76 -16.90
N GLU A 78 -6.63 -4.10 -15.92
CA GLU A 78 -7.78 -4.99 -16.11
C GLU A 78 -8.78 -4.40 -17.11
N THR A 79 -9.11 -3.12 -16.98
CA THR A 79 -10.02 -2.43 -17.91
C THR A 79 -9.50 -2.46 -19.34
N ALA A 80 -8.19 -2.28 -19.54
CA ALA A 80 -7.56 -2.38 -20.86
C ALA A 80 -7.64 -3.81 -21.43
N LEU A 81 -7.42 -4.83 -20.59
CA LEU A 81 -7.50 -6.24 -20.97
C LEU A 81 -8.92 -6.68 -21.34
N LEU A 82 -9.93 -6.21 -20.59
CA LEU A 82 -11.35 -6.47 -20.88
C LEU A 82 -11.78 -5.85 -22.22
N ARG A 83 -11.32 -4.63 -22.50
CA ARG A 83 -11.56 -3.95 -23.77
C ARG A 83 -10.92 -4.68 -24.95
N SER A 84 -9.68 -5.18 -24.80
CA SER A 84 -9.03 -5.95 -25.87
C SER A 84 -9.71 -7.31 -26.13
N ARG A 85 -10.45 -7.83 -25.14
CA ARG A 85 -11.22 -9.08 -25.25
C ARG A 85 -12.68 -8.88 -25.71
N GLY A 86 -13.07 -7.66 -26.07
CA GLY A 86 -14.42 -7.36 -26.58
C GLY A 86 -15.52 -7.36 -25.51
N GLY A 87 -15.17 -7.32 -24.22
CA GLY A 87 -16.13 -7.25 -23.12
C GLY A 87 -16.77 -5.87 -23.02
N ARG A 88 -18.11 -5.81 -22.92
CA ARG A 88 -18.84 -4.59 -22.55
C ARG A 88 -18.84 -4.43 -21.03
N ILE A 89 -18.48 -3.23 -20.57
CA ILE A 89 -18.54 -2.76 -19.17
C ILE A 89 -19.97 -2.41 -18.78
#